data_AF-A0A5B0R1G2-F1
#
_entry.id   AF-A0A5B0R1G2-F1
#
_cell.length_a   1.000
_cell.length_b   1.000
_cell.length_c   1.000
_cell.angle_alpha   90.00
_cell.angle_beta   90.00
_cell.angle_gamma   90.00
#
_symmetry.space_group_name_H-M   'P 1'
#
loop_
_entity.id
_entity.type
_entity.pdbx_description
1 polymer ?
#
loop_
_entity_poly.entity_id
_entity_poly.type
_entity_poly.pdbx_seq_one_letter_code
_entity_poly.pdbx_strand_id
1 'polypeptide(L)'
;MRWATRNHQRLISLLNNARDYMDSREGNPPEPGIIPPTLNAIFSHSVMDSLPTQAYKIGVVAQALQTSYQETCDLQLEWNDKLLEVFQKTPSQYGDEFLLGTWNQQLERIKCAIDYHCLTQIPGRMNRTLSRIMNGHYRIVQIVPDGDDGDDDDDEEEEQYLADLEHILSESLRTDLERLPDDQRDQGDH
;
A
#
# COMPACT_ATOMS: atom_id res chain seq x y z
N MET A 1 22.01 -8.06 4.95
CA MET A 1 21.20 -9.18 4.40
C MET A 1 20.39 -9.93 5.48
N ARG A 2 20.98 -10.65 6.45
CA ARG A 2 20.24 -11.47 7.46
C ARG A 2 19.15 -10.72 8.23
N TRP A 3 19.45 -9.52 8.70
CA TRP A 3 18.45 -8.70 9.40
C TRP A 3 17.30 -8.31 8.46
N ALA A 4 17.61 -7.81 7.27
CA ALA A 4 16.62 -7.34 6.30
C ALA A 4 15.70 -8.49 5.84
N THR A 5 16.23 -9.67 5.53
CA THR A 5 15.39 -10.81 5.09
C THR A 5 14.42 -11.27 6.16
N ARG A 6 14.86 -11.30 7.43
CA ARG A 6 14.01 -11.63 8.59
C ARG A 6 13.01 -10.52 8.88
N ASN A 7 13.42 -9.26 8.80
CA ASN A 7 12.54 -8.12 9.05
C ASN A 7 11.42 -8.07 8.00
N HIS A 8 11.77 -8.27 6.73
CA HIS A 8 10.81 -8.39 5.63
C HIS A 8 9.76 -9.48 5.91
N GLN A 9 10.19 -10.70 6.26
CA GLN A 9 9.27 -11.81 6.56
C GLN A 9 8.37 -11.52 7.76
N ARG A 10 8.93 -10.90 8.80
CA ARG A 10 8.18 -10.51 9.99
C ARG A 10 7.11 -9.48 9.63
N LEU A 11 7.47 -8.43 8.88
CA LEU A 11 6.57 -7.34 8.52
C LEU A 11 5.45 -7.82 7.59
N ILE A 12 5.73 -8.62 6.57
CA ILE A 12 4.67 -9.18 5.71
C ILE A 12 3.70 -10.08 6.50
N SER A 13 4.21 -10.84 7.48
CA SER A 13 3.36 -11.66 8.35
C SER A 13 2.46 -10.80 9.24
N LEU A 14 2.98 -9.69 9.78
CA LEU A 14 2.19 -8.75 10.58
C LEU A 14 1.14 -8.03 9.72
N LEU A 15 1.50 -7.61 8.51
CA LEU A 15 0.57 -7.01 7.54
C LEU A 15 -0.57 -7.98 7.20
N ASN A 16 -0.26 -9.24 6.92
CA ASN A 16 -1.28 -10.27 6.67
C ASN A 16 -2.23 -10.44 7.87
N ASN A 17 -1.70 -10.56 9.09
CA ASN A 17 -2.53 -10.68 10.29
C ASN A 17 -3.42 -9.44 10.53
N ALA A 18 -2.88 -8.24 10.30
CA ALA A 18 -3.63 -7.00 10.45
C ALA A 18 -4.74 -6.90 9.41
N ARG A 19 -4.50 -7.39 8.19
CA ARG A 19 -5.50 -7.48 7.14
C ARG A 19 -6.59 -8.50 7.47
N ASP A 20 -6.24 -9.71 7.85
CA ASP A 20 -7.21 -10.76 8.22
C ASP A 20 -8.10 -10.29 9.37
N TYR A 21 -7.53 -9.53 10.32
CA TYR A 21 -8.29 -8.88 11.38
C TYR A 21 -9.25 -7.82 10.84
N MET A 22 -8.85 -6.98 9.88
CA MET A 22 -9.77 -6.01 9.25
C MET A 22 -10.89 -6.69 8.46
N ASP A 23 -10.54 -7.66 7.61
CA ASP A 23 -11.49 -8.42 6.78
C ASP A 23 -12.54 -9.14 7.69
N SER A 24 -12.12 -9.67 8.85
CA SER A 24 -13.05 -10.30 9.82
C SER A 24 -14.03 -9.33 10.51
N ARG A 25 -13.83 -8.02 10.34
CA ARG A 25 -14.66 -6.96 10.94
C ARG A 25 -15.48 -6.18 9.91
N GLU A 26 -15.31 -6.49 8.64
CA GLU A 26 -16.17 -6.00 7.57
C GLU A 26 -17.62 -6.47 7.85
N GLY A 27 -18.57 -5.53 7.91
CA GLY A 27 -19.97 -5.83 8.30
C GLY A 27 -20.38 -5.49 9.74
N ASN A 28 -19.55 -4.74 10.49
CA ASN A 28 -19.93 -4.11 11.77
C ASN A 28 -20.32 -5.10 12.89
N PRO A 29 -19.48 -6.10 13.24
CA PRO A 29 -19.79 -7.02 14.34
C PRO A 29 -19.81 -6.29 15.70
N PRO A 30 -20.76 -6.63 16.59
CA PRO A 30 -21.06 -5.87 17.82
C PRO A 30 -19.98 -5.93 18.92
N GLU A 31 -18.93 -6.74 18.75
CA GLU A 31 -17.92 -6.96 19.80
C GLU A 31 -16.50 -6.54 19.38
N PRO A 32 -15.63 -6.20 20.35
CA PRO A 32 -14.20 -6.06 20.08
C PRO A 32 -13.65 -7.44 19.71
N GLY A 33 -13.54 -7.71 18.41
CA GLY A 33 -12.96 -8.94 17.90
C GLY A 33 -11.59 -9.22 18.52
N ILE A 34 -11.28 -10.50 18.73
CA ILE A 34 -10.05 -10.96 19.37
C ILE A 34 -8.84 -10.46 18.58
N ILE A 35 -8.00 -9.64 19.22
CA ILE A 35 -6.78 -9.12 18.60
C ILE A 35 -5.81 -10.29 18.39
N PRO A 36 -5.26 -10.48 17.18
CA PRO A 36 -4.24 -11.49 16.93
C PRO A 36 -3.06 -11.33 17.89
N PRO A 37 -2.56 -12.42 18.53
CA PRO A 37 -1.45 -12.33 19.48
C PRO A 37 -0.20 -11.66 18.92
N THR A 38 0.03 -11.80 17.61
CA THR A 38 1.13 -11.19 16.88
C THR A 38 1.06 -9.66 16.83
N LEU A 39 -0.15 -9.08 16.91
CA LEU A 39 -0.37 -7.64 16.91
C LEU A 39 -0.47 -7.04 18.33
N ASN A 40 -0.61 -7.89 19.36
CA ASN A 40 -0.88 -7.45 20.73
C ASN A 40 0.17 -6.45 21.24
N ALA A 41 1.44 -6.63 20.88
CA ALA A 41 2.52 -5.72 21.27
C ALA A 41 2.31 -4.29 20.72
N ILE A 42 1.78 -4.16 19.50
CA ILE A 42 1.49 -2.85 18.88
C ILE A 42 0.21 -2.27 19.47
N PHE A 43 -0.83 -3.11 19.65
CA PHE A 43 -2.11 -2.68 20.23
C PHE A 43 -2.02 -2.25 21.69
N SER A 44 -1.04 -2.77 22.45
CA SER A 44 -0.81 -2.42 23.84
C SER A 44 0.05 -1.15 24.01
N HIS A 45 0.45 -0.50 22.92
CA HIS A 45 1.25 0.72 22.99
C HIS A 45 0.40 1.89 23.53
N SER A 46 0.96 2.73 24.41
CA SER A 46 0.22 3.79 25.11
C SER A 46 -0.49 4.79 24.18
N VAL A 47 0.06 5.04 23.00
CA VAL A 47 -0.58 5.88 21.97
C VAL A 47 -1.94 5.31 21.53
N MET A 48 -2.10 3.98 21.55
CA MET A 48 -3.33 3.30 21.16
C MET A 48 -4.48 3.53 22.15
N ASP A 49 -4.19 3.90 23.39
CA ASP A 49 -5.21 4.18 24.41
C ASP A 49 -5.96 5.47 24.12
N SER A 50 -5.33 6.39 23.37
CA SER A 50 -5.95 7.66 22.96
C SER A 50 -6.92 7.53 21.79
N LEU A 51 -6.95 6.38 21.11
CA LEU A 51 -7.76 6.17 19.91
C LEU A 51 -9.19 5.70 20.27
N PRO A 52 -10.23 6.34 19.71
CA PRO A 52 -11.60 6.22 20.21
C PRO A 52 -12.28 4.90 19.84
N THR A 53 -11.87 4.26 18.74
CA THR A 53 -12.44 2.99 18.31
C THR A 53 -11.35 2.02 17.90
N GLN A 54 -11.65 0.73 17.96
CA GLN A 54 -10.75 -0.30 17.43
C GLN A 54 -10.50 -0.16 15.92
N ALA A 55 -11.43 0.43 15.16
CA ALA A 55 -11.24 0.71 13.74
C ALA A 55 -10.11 1.74 13.52
N TYR A 56 -10.06 2.81 14.33
CA TYR A 56 -8.94 3.75 14.31
C TYR A 56 -7.63 3.09 14.75
N LYS A 57 -7.68 2.21 15.76
CA LYS A 57 -6.51 1.45 16.22
C LYS A 57 -5.91 0.61 15.08
N ILE A 58 -6.72 -0.23 14.42
CA ILE A 58 -6.20 -1.07 13.35
C ILE A 58 -5.73 -0.25 12.14
N GLY A 59 -6.38 0.87 11.82
CA GLY A 59 -5.91 1.79 10.77
C GLY A 59 -4.50 2.32 11.05
N VAL A 60 -4.23 2.75 12.28
CA VAL A 60 -2.89 3.21 12.69
C VAL A 60 -1.87 2.06 12.65
N VAL A 61 -2.24 0.86 13.10
CA VAL A 61 -1.36 -0.32 13.01
C VAL A 61 -1.04 -0.66 11.56
N ALA A 62 -2.04 -0.69 10.68
CA ALA A 62 -1.87 -0.98 9.26
C ALA A 62 -0.94 0.05 8.60
N GLN A 63 -1.15 1.34 8.88
CA GLN A 63 -0.31 2.42 8.39
C GLN A 63 1.15 2.27 8.86
N ALA A 64 1.37 2.05 10.16
CA ALA A 64 2.72 1.90 10.71
C ALA A 64 3.45 0.68 10.14
N LEU A 65 2.75 -0.45 9.99
CA LEU A 65 3.30 -1.66 9.39
C LEU A 65 3.64 -1.45 7.91
N GLN A 66 2.77 -0.78 7.16
CA GLN A 66 2.98 -0.52 5.74
C GLN A 66 4.18 0.42 5.52
N THR A 67 4.27 1.52 6.28
CA THR A 67 5.43 2.42 6.23
C THR A 67 6.73 1.69 6.56
N SER A 68 6.76 0.92 7.65
CA SER A 68 7.98 0.17 8.03
C SER A 68 8.35 -0.88 6.99
N TYR A 69 7.36 -1.48 6.32
CA TYR A 69 7.59 -2.44 5.25
C TYR A 69 8.13 -1.78 3.99
N GLN A 70 7.58 -0.63 3.60
CA GLN A 70 8.08 0.21 2.51
C GLN A 70 9.56 0.53 2.71
N GLU A 71 9.91 1.09 3.87
CA GLU A 71 11.28 1.46 4.22
C GLU A 71 12.22 0.26 4.16
N THR A 72 11.74 -0.92 4.60
CA THR A 72 12.51 -2.16 4.49
C THR A 72 12.73 -2.55 3.02
N CYS A 73 11.72 -2.44 2.17
CA CYS A 73 11.84 -2.75 0.74
C CYS A 73 12.82 -1.80 0.03
N ASP A 74 12.71 -0.49 0.29
CA ASP A 74 13.60 0.53 -0.28
C ASP A 74 15.06 0.28 0.12
N LEU A 75 15.30 -0.01 1.40
CA LEU A 75 16.61 -0.35 1.92
C LEU A 75 17.17 -1.64 1.28
N GLN A 76 16.31 -2.64 1.02
CA GLN A 76 16.74 -3.86 0.35
C GLN A 76 17.17 -3.59 -1.09
N LEU A 77 16.47 -2.72 -1.81
CA LEU A 77 16.83 -2.31 -3.16
C LEU A 77 18.15 -1.52 -3.16
N GLU A 78 18.30 -0.53 -2.28
CA GLU A 78 19.52 0.28 -2.18
C GLU A 78 20.75 -0.58 -1.84
N TRP A 79 20.59 -1.54 -0.94
CA TRP A 79 21.70 -2.36 -0.48
C TRP A 79 22.06 -3.48 -1.46
N ASN A 80 21.20 -3.82 -2.41
CA ASN A 80 21.43 -4.95 -3.30
C ASN A 80 22.77 -4.85 -4.05
N ASP A 81 23.07 -3.69 -4.61
CA ASP A 81 24.27 -3.48 -5.42
C ASP A 81 25.55 -3.62 -4.58
N LYS A 82 25.55 -3.06 -3.37
CA LYS A 82 26.69 -3.08 -2.44
C LYS A 82 26.87 -4.43 -1.76
N LEU A 83 25.77 -5.14 -1.45
CA LEU A 83 25.84 -6.40 -0.71
C LEU A 83 26.36 -7.57 -1.54
N LEU A 84 26.08 -7.60 -2.85
CA LEU A 84 26.62 -8.62 -3.75
C LEU A 84 28.15 -8.53 -3.83
N GLU A 85 28.70 -7.32 -3.91
CA GLU A 85 30.14 -7.09 -3.90
C GLU A 85 30.79 -7.56 -2.60
N VAL A 86 30.17 -7.24 -1.44
CA VAL A 86 30.65 -7.69 -0.13
C VAL A 86 30.62 -9.22 -0.03
N PHE A 87 29.54 -9.85 -0.49
CA PHE A 87 29.40 -11.32 -0.48
C PHE A 87 30.50 -12.02 -1.28
N GLN A 88 30.86 -11.48 -2.45
CA GLN A 88 31.92 -12.04 -3.29
C GLN A 88 33.32 -11.87 -2.68
N LYS A 89 33.52 -10.81 -1.88
CA LYS A 89 34.81 -10.49 -1.25
C LYS A 89 35.01 -11.15 0.12
N THR A 90 33.97 -11.70 0.72
CA THR A 90 34.05 -12.40 2.01
C THR A 90 34.09 -13.92 1.82
N PRO A 91 34.84 -14.66 2.68
CA PRO A 91 34.78 -16.12 2.69
C PRO A 91 33.35 -16.61 2.93
N SER A 92 32.94 -17.63 2.16
CA SER A 92 31.61 -18.24 2.27
C SER A 92 31.33 -18.74 3.69
N GLN A 93 30.18 -18.37 4.24
CA GLN A 93 29.71 -18.80 5.55
C GLN A 93 28.59 -19.83 5.42
N TYR A 94 28.38 -20.61 6.48
CA TYR A 94 27.28 -21.57 6.51
C TYR A 94 25.91 -20.86 6.37
N GLY A 95 25.12 -21.32 5.40
CA GLY A 95 23.78 -20.80 5.10
C GLY A 95 23.75 -19.60 4.16
N ASP A 96 24.88 -19.20 3.59
CA ASP A 96 24.97 -18.06 2.67
C ASP A 96 24.20 -18.27 1.37
N GLU A 97 24.24 -19.47 0.79
CA GLU A 97 23.46 -19.82 -0.40
C GLU A 97 21.95 -19.70 -0.15
N PHE A 98 21.48 -20.19 1.01
CA PHE A 98 20.07 -20.07 1.40
C PHE A 98 19.67 -18.62 1.63
N LEU A 99 20.54 -17.84 2.28
CA LEU A 99 20.31 -16.43 2.52
C LEU A 99 20.26 -15.62 1.22
N LEU A 100 21.18 -15.89 0.29
CA LEU A 100 21.21 -15.26 -1.02
C LEU A 100 19.98 -15.65 -1.86
N GLY A 101 19.57 -16.91 -1.83
CA GLY A 101 18.32 -17.37 -2.45
C GLY A 101 17.09 -16.65 -1.89
N THR A 102 17.01 -16.53 -0.55
CA THR A 102 15.92 -15.80 0.12
C THR A 102 15.93 -14.32 -0.26
N TRP A 103 17.11 -13.69 -0.29
CA TRP A 103 17.29 -12.30 -0.67
C TRP A 103 16.82 -12.03 -2.10
N ASN A 104 17.27 -12.85 -3.06
CA ASN A 104 16.90 -12.71 -4.46
C ASN A 104 15.39 -12.90 -4.66
N GLN A 105 14.77 -13.88 -4.01
CA GLN A 105 13.32 -14.07 -4.06
C GLN A 105 12.55 -12.86 -3.51
N GLN A 106 13.02 -12.26 -2.42
CA GLN A 106 12.40 -11.05 -1.87
C GLN A 106 12.55 -9.88 -2.84
N LEU A 107 13.72 -9.67 -3.43
CA LEU A 107 13.94 -8.61 -4.40
C LEU A 107 13.10 -8.76 -5.67
N GLU A 108 12.95 -9.97 -6.20
CA GLU A 108 12.06 -10.25 -7.32
C GLU A 108 10.61 -9.84 -7.00
N ARG A 109 10.13 -10.17 -5.80
CA ARG A 109 8.79 -9.79 -5.35
C ARG A 109 8.65 -8.29 -5.14
N ILE A 110 9.66 -7.62 -4.59
CA ILE A 110 9.67 -6.16 -4.43
C ILE A 110 9.58 -5.49 -5.80
N LYS A 111 10.41 -5.90 -6.77
CA LYS A 111 10.38 -5.37 -8.14
C LYS A 111 9.01 -5.59 -8.80
N CYS A 112 8.47 -6.80 -8.70
CA CYS A 112 7.12 -7.10 -9.16
C CYS A 112 6.07 -6.19 -8.51
N ALA A 113 6.12 -5.98 -7.19
CA ALA A 113 5.18 -5.10 -6.50
C ALA A 113 5.32 -3.61 -6.91
N ILE A 114 6.52 -3.17 -7.31
CA ILE A 114 6.73 -1.83 -7.91
C ILE A 114 6.08 -1.76 -9.29
N ASP A 115 6.29 -2.77 -10.14
CA ASP A 115 5.73 -2.83 -11.49
C ASP A 115 4.19 -2.81 -11.48
N TYR A 116 3.56 -3.42 -10.47
CA TYR A 116 2.12 -3.38 -10.25
C TYR A 116 1.64 -2.20 -9.38
N HIS A 117 2.49 -1.19 -9.11
CA HIS A 117 2.16 -0.01 -8.29
C HIS A 117 1.54 -0.35 -6.92
N CYS A 118 1.94 -1.49 -6.33
CA CYS A 118 1.43 -1.99 -5.06
C CYS A 118 2.18 -1.40 -3.86
N LEU A 119 3.41 -0.90 -4.06
CA LEU A 119 4.21 -0.24 -3.03
C LEU A 119 4.06 1.28 -3.03
N THR A 120 3.42 1.92 -4.01
CA THR A 120 3.26 3.39 -4.04
C THR A 120 1.90 3.87 -3.51
N GLN A 121 1.09 2.97 -2.94
CA GLN A 121 -0.26 3.29 -2.51
C GLN A 121 -0.30 4.04 -1.17
N ILE A 122 -1.36 4.82 -0.99
CA ILE A 122 -1.66 5.61 0.21
C ILE A 122 -1.48 4.72 1.47
N PRO A 123 -0.63 5.13 2.43
CA PRO A 123 -0.44 4.39 3.68
C PRO A 123 -1.77 4.11 4.39
N GLY A 124 -1.97 2.87 4.82
CA GLY A 124 -3.19 2.40 5.49
C GLY A 124 -4.17 1.63 4.58
N ARG A 125 -4.03 1.69 3.25
CA ARG A 125 -4.77 0.80 2.33
C ARG A 125 -3.99 -0.49 2.09
N MET A 126 -4.37 -1.55 2.81
CA MET A 126 -3.73 -2.85 2.70
C MET A 126 -4.17 -3.58 1.42
N ASN A 127 -3.45 -3.39 0.32
CA ASN A 127 -3.80 -3.97 -0.97
C ASN A 127 -3.67 -5.52 -0.95
N ARG A 128 -4.73 -6.25 -1.36
CA ARG A 128 -4.71 -7.72 -1.41
C ARG A 128 -3.66 -8.27 -2.37
N THR A 129 -3.44 -7.55 -3.47
CA THR A 129 -2.44 -7.85 -4.51
C THR A 129 -1.03 -7.73 -3.96
N LEU A 130 -0.73 -6.71 -3.14
CA LEU A 130 0.58 -6.59 -2.47
C LEU A 130 0.86 -7.84 -1.62
N SER A 131 -0.09 -8.23 -0.77
CA SER A 131 0.04 -9.43 0.06
C SER A 131 0.27 -10.69 -0.79
N ARG A 132 -0.46 -10.87 -1.90
CA ARG A 132 -0.28 -12.01 -2.82
C ARG A 132 1.12 -12.03 -3.45
N ILE A 133 1.58 -10.90 -3.99
CA ILE A 133 2.90 -10.79 -4.62
C ILE A 133 4.01 -11.09 -3.61
N MET A 134 3.95 -10.48 -2.43
CA MET A 134 5.02 -10.59 -1.42
C MET A 134 5.11 -11.98 -0.76
N ASN A 135 4.01 -12.75 -0.76
CA ASN A 135 4.02 -14.15 -0.33
C ASN A 135 4.45 -15.12 -1.45
N GLY A 136 4.75 -14.63 -2.65
CA GLY A 136 5.22 -15.46 -3.77
C GLY A 136 4.11 -16.02 -4.64
N HIS A 137 2.86 -15.56 -4.47
CA HIS A 137 1.72 -15.97 -5.28
C HIS A 137 1.58 -15.16 -6.59
N TYR A 138 2.66 -14.56 -7.07
CA TYR A 138 2.64 -13.65 -8.24
C TYR A 138 2.41 -14.36 -9.58
N ARG A 139 2.60 -15.69 -9.70
CA ARG A 139 2.18 -16.45 -10.89
C ARG A 139 0.65 -16.45 -11.10
N ILE A 140 -0.13 -16.10 -10.07
CA ILE A 140 -1.59 -15.95 -10.14
C ILE A 140 -1.98 -14.54 -10.63
N VAL A 141 -1.09 -13.54 -10.50
CA VAL A 141 -1.36 -12.15 -10.90
C VAL A 141 -1.27 -11.98 -12.43
N GLN A 142 -0.57 -12.87 -13.14
CA GLN A 142 -0.52 -12.86 -14.61
C GLN A 142 -1.79 -13.38 -15.31
N ILE A 143 -2.80 -13.88 -14.57
CA ILE A 143 -4.05 -14.42 -15.16
C ILE A 143 -5.28 -14.04 -14.32
N VAL A 144 -5.37 -12.78 -13.92
CA VAL A 144 -6.68 -12.17 -13.69
C VAL A 144 -6.62 -10.86 -14.46
N PRO A 145 -7.09 -10.80 -15.73
CA PRO A 145 -7.84 -9.61 -16.10
C PRO A 145 -8.84 -9.47 -14.97
N ASP A 146 -8.92 -8.32 -14.31
CA ASP A 146 -10.04 -8.07 -13.40
C ASP A 146 -11.26 -8.59 -14.13
N GLY A 147 -11.84 -9.67 -13.59
CA GLY A 147 -13.11 -10.14 -14.05
C GLY A 147 -13.97 -8.92 -13.84
N ASP A 148 -14.34 -8.30 -14.95
CA ASP A 148 -15.70 -7.92 -15.21
C ASP A 148 -16.60 -8.84 -14.36
N ASP A 149 -16.84 -8.42 -13.11
CA ASP A 149 -18.00 -8.83 -12.36
C ASP A 149 -19.13 -8.15 -13.11
N GLY A 150 -19.48 -8.75 -14.25
CA GLY A 150 -20.72 -8.52 -14.95
C GLY A 150 -21.84 -8.98 -14.04
N ASP A 151 -22.13 -8.14 -13.04
CA ASP A 151 -23.49 -7.87 -12.63
C ASP A 151 -23.94 -6.71 -13.53
N ASP A 152 -24.26 -7.10 -14.76
CA ASP A 152 -24.89 -6.31 -15.79
C ASP A 152 -26.32 -6.05 -15.30
N ASP A 153 -26.54 -4.91 -14.64
CA ASP A 153 -27.79 -4.14 -14.68
C ASP A 153 -27.58 -2.77 -13.98
N ASP A 154 -27.59 -1.70 -14.80
CA ASP A 154 -27.89 -0.28 -14.46
C ASP A 154 -26.77 0.80 -14.31
N ASP A 155 -25.70 0.84 -15.12
CA ASP A 155 -24.72 1.97 -15.04
C ASP A 155 -24.51 2.83 -16.32
N GLU A 156 -25.15 2.54 -17.47
CA GLU A 156 -25.02 3.41 -18.65
C GLU A 156 -25.71 4.79 -18.47
N GLU A 157 -26.82 4.85 -17.73
CA GLU A 157 -27.48 6.14 -17.41
C GLU A 157 -26.67 6.96 -16.38
N GLU A 158 -25.98 6.31 -15.45
CA GLU A 158 -25.21 6.99 -14.41
C GLU A 158 -23.89 7.55 -14.97
N GLU A 159 -23.21 6.83 -15.87
CA GLU A 159 -22.06 7.38 -16.61
C GLU A 159 -22.44 8.55 -17.53
N GLN A 160 -23.57 8.45 -18.24
CA GLN A 160 -24.06 9.57 -19.07
C GLN A 160 -24.44 10.78 -18.21
N TYR A 161 -25.08 10.57 -17.06
CA TYR A 161 -25.42 11.63 -16.11
C TYR A 161 -24.17 12.29 -15.51
N LEU A 162 -23.13 11.51 -15.18
CA LEU A 162 -21.86 12.03 -14.69
C LEU A 162 -21.10 12.82 -15.78
N ALA A 163 -21.11 12.34 -17.02
CA ALA A 163 -20.52 13.05 -18.15
C ALA A 163 -21.25 14.38 -18.45
N ASP A 164 -22.59 14.38 -18.37
CA ASP A 164 -23.40 15.58 -18.53
C ASP A 164 -23.16 16.58 -17.38
N LEU A 165 -23.02 16.11 -16.14
CA LEU A 165 -22.64 16.96 -15.01
C LEU A 165 -21.24 17.56 -15.18
N GLU A 166 -20.26 16.78 -15.62
CA GLU A 166 -18.90 17.26 -15.88
C GLU A 166 -18.89 18.33 -16.99
N HIS A 167 -19.69 18.13 -18.05
CA HIS A 167 -19.87 19.10 -19.12
C HIS A 167 -20.49 20.40 -18.60
N ILE A 168 -21.59 20.32 -17.83
CA ILE A 168 -22.28 21.49 -17.27
C ILE A 168 -21.36 22.28 -16.32
N LEU A 169 -20.63 21.58 -15.45
CA LEU A 169 -19.65 22.20 -14.55
C LEU A 169 -18.52 22.89 -15.32
N SER A 170 -18.00 22.25 -16.38
CA SER A 170 -16.93 22.78 -17.21
C SER A 170 -17.36 24.02 -18.00
N GLU A 171 -18.58 24.03 -18.56
CA GLU A 171 -19.12 25.21 -19.24
C GLU A 171 -19.42 26.36 -18.27
N SER A 172 -19.97 26.07 -17.09
CA SER A 172 -20.25 27.10 -16.08
C SER A 172 -18.96 27.74 -15.58
N LEU A 173 -17.93 26.94 -15.29
CA LEU A 173 -16.62 27.45 -14.83
C LEU A 173 -15.90 28.26 -15.92
N ARG A 174 -16.02 27.87 -17.19
CA ARG A 174 -15.52 28.68 -18.31
C ARG A 174 -16.23 30.02 -18.42
N THR A 175 -17.55 30.02 -18.30
CA THR A 175 -18.36 31.24 -18.35
C THR A 175 -18.01 32.17 -17.19
N ASP A 176 -17.77 31.62 -15.99
CA ASP A 176 -17.37 32.42 -14.83
C ASP A 176 -15.93 32.94 -14.97
N LEU A 177 -15.01 32.16 -15.56
CA LEU A 177 -13.66 32.61 -15.91
C LEU A 177 -13.68 33.78 -16.92
N GLU A 178 -14.57 33.75 -17.91
CA GLU A 178 -14.76 34.84 -18.88
C GLU A 178 -15.43 36.08 -18.29
N ARG A 179 -16.09 35.94 -17.12
CA ARG A 179 -16.73 37.03 -16.37
C ARG A 179 -15.85 37.61 -15.27
N LEU A 180 -14.69 37.00 -14.99
CA LEU A 180 -13.72 37.62 -14.11
C LEU A 180 -13.23 38.92 -14.77
N PRO A 181 -13.31 40.08 -14.08
CA PRO A 181 -12.77 41.30 -14.60
C PRO A 181 -11.25 41.15 -14.78
N ASP A 182 -10.73 41.56 -15.94
CA ASP A 182 -9.30 41.75 -16.14
C ASP A 182 -8.84 42.84 -15.16
N ASP A 183 -8.38 42.42 -13.99
CA ASP A 183 -7.89 43.35 -12.98
C ASP A 183 -6.51 43.87 -13.41
N GLN A 184 -6.59 44.96 -14.16
CA GLN A 184 -5.70 46.11 -14.22
C GLN A 184 -4.30 45.86 -13.64
N ARG A 185 -3.41 45.35 -14.50
CA ARG A 185 -2.00 45.72 -14.43
C ARG A 185 -1.82 47.13 -14.98
N ASP A 186 -2.25 48.14 -14.21
CA ASP A 186 -1.69 49.48 -14.36
C ASP A 186 -1.86 50.31 -13.09
N GLN A 187 -0.77 50.41 -12.32
CA GLN A 187 -0.44 51.60 -11.54
C GLN A 187 1.06 51.52 -11.19
N GLY A 188 1.87 51.68 -12.23
CA GLY A 188 3.15 52.40 -12.11
C GLY A 188 2.92 53.86 -12.55
N ASP A 189 3.62 54.78 -11.90
CA ASP A 189 3.70 56.23 -12.18
C ASP A 189 2.52 57.13 -11.74
N HIS A 190 2.60 57.68 -10.52
CA HIS A 190 3.20 59.02 -10.28
C HIS A 190 3.28 59.37 -8.79
#